data_AF-R7IPR0-F1
#
_entry.id   AF-R7IPR0-F1
#
_cell.length_a   1.000
_cell.length_b   1.000
_cell.length_c   1.000
_cell.angle_alpha   90.00
_cell.angle_beta   90.00
_cell.angle_gamma   90.00
#
_symmetry.space_group_name_H-M   'P 1'
#
loop_
_entity.id
_entity.type
_entity.pdbx_description
1 polymer ?
#
loop_
_entity_poly.entity_id
_entity_poly.type
_entity_poly.pdbx_seq_one_letter_code
_entity_poly.pdbx_strand_id
1 'polypeptide(L)'
;MAPVRSYTNWNCRENDAKEQIEPYRKYFFICEGANTETWYFRKLIDIRKSLNIHPLIDIRLLEKTDEDKDISFPRKLITFAESQKDNQEIAFELFLLLHFENSYEQEILPNQDKIIANQKEGNQTFIYKLLLSKTGVNSKKNPQIGELAEKVDIAIRQEKKMNEDIHDCKGKITCNIGKIIESIRMDKEI
;
A
#
# COMPACT_ATOMS: atom_id res chain seq x y z
N MET A 1 -42.88 -39.18 40.72
CA MET A 1 -41.80 -38.26 40.34
C MET A 1 -41.96 -37.97 38.85
N ALA A 2 -42.10 -36.70 38.45
CA ALA A 2 -42.22 -36.36 37.03
C ALA A 2 -40.84 -36.51 36.35
N PRO A 3 -40.76 -37.05 35.12
CA PRO A 3 -39.49 -37.22 34.43
C PRO A 3 -38.89 -35.86 34.07
N VAL A 4 -37.61 -35.67 34.38
CA VAL A 4 -36.84 -34.49 33.98
C VAL A 4 -36.63 -34.55 32.47
N ARG A 5 -37.27 -33.65 31.72
CA ARG A 5 -36.97 -33.48 30.29
C ARG A 5 -35.61 -32.81 30.15
N SER A 6 -34.61 -33.54 29.67
CA SER A 6 -33.33 -32.96 29.26
C SER A 6 -33.50 -32.31 27.89
N TYR A 7 -33.47 -30.97 27.86
CA TYR A 7 -33.41 -30.23 26.61
C TYR A 7 -31.94 -30.20 26.13
N THR A 8 -31.55 -31.19 25.32
CA THR A 8 -30.16 -31.36 24.85
C THR A 8 -29.73 -30.38 23.74
N ASN A 9 -30.63 -29.52 23.26
CA ASN A 9 -30.40 -28.67 22.09
C ASN A 9 -30.22 -27.18 22.43
N TRP A 10 -29.95 -26.83 23.69
CA TRP A 10 -29.75 -25.43 24.10
C TRP A 10 -28.45 -24.80 23.55
N ASN A 11 -27.47 -25.62 23.15
CA ASN A 11 -26.15 -25.18 22.69
C ASN A 11 -25.91 -25.35 21.17
N CYS A 12 -26.93 -25.69 20.39
CA CYS A 12 -26.80 -25.78 18.93
C CYS A 12 -27.64 -24.67 18.30
N ARG A 13 -27.00 -23.65 17.75
CA ARG A 13 -27.67 -22.61 16.96
C ARG A 13 -27.70 -23.08 15.51
N GLU A 14 -28.78 -22.80 14.79
CA GLU A 14 -28.92 -23.12 13.36
C GLU A 14 -27.80 -22.50 12.50
N ASN A 15 -27.15 -21.43 12.99
CA ASN A 15 -26.04 -20.76 12.34
C ASN A 15 -24.66 -21.39 12.62
N ASP A 16 -24.53 -22.35 13.54
CA ASP A 16 -23.24 -23.01 13.82
C ASP A 16 -22.77 -23.88 12.64
N ALA A 17 -23.67 -24.17 11.69
CA ALA A 17 -23.39 -24.88 10.44
C ALA A 17 -23.13 -23.96 9.23
N LYS A 18 -23.28 -22.64 9.39
CA LYS A 18 -22.95 -21.67 8.33
C LYS A 18 -21.47 -21.31 8.46
N GLU A 19 -20.77 -21.20 7.32
CA GLU A 19 -19.41 -20.66 7.32
C GLU A 19 -19.43 -19.27 7.99
N GLN A 20 -18.51 -19.07 8.91
CA GLN A 20 -18.34 -17.79 9.59
C GLN A 20 -17.79 -16.78 8.58
N ILE A 21 -18.62 -15.81 8.20
CA ILE A 21 -18.24 -14.73 7.27
C ILE A 21 -17.40 -13.70 8.04
N GLU A 22 -16.16 -13.45 7.63
CA GLU A 22 -15.38 -12.34 8.19
C GLU A 22 -15.98 -10.99 7.75
N PRO A 23 -16.06 -9.99 8.65
CA PRO A 23 -16.51 -8.66 8.26
C PRO A 23 -15.50 -7.99 7.33
N TYR A 24 -15.98 -7.06 6.49
CA TYR A 24 -15.11 -6.23 5.63
C TYR A 24 -13.96 -5.60 6.43
N ARG A 25 -12.76 -5.73 5.89
CA ARG A 25 -11.54 -5.21 6.50
C ARG A 25 -11.45 -3.70 6.33
N LYS A 26 -10.84 -3.03 7.30
CA LYS A 26 -10.47 -1.61 7.23
C LYS A 26 -8.99 -1.50 6.92
N TYR A 27 -8.65 -0.79 5.85
CA TYR A 27 -7.28 -0.58 5.42
C TYR A 27 -6.80 0.82 5.80
N PHE A 28 -5.64 0.89 6.44
CA PHE A 28 -5.01 2.15 6.82
C PHE A 28 -3.70 2.30 6.05
N PHE A 29 -3.58 3.36 5.26
CA PHE A 29 -2.32 3.77 4.66
C PHE A 29 -1.64 4.76 5.59
N ILE A 30 -0.44 4.40 6.04
CA ILE A 30 0.42 5.25 6.87
C ILE A 30 1.56 5.72 5.98
N CYS A 31 1.66 7.02 5.79
CA CYS A 31 2.68 7.63 4.94
C CYS A 31 3.77 8.27 5.80
N GLU A 32 5.03 8.09 5.42
CA GLU A 32 6.15 8.76 6.08
C GLU A 32 6.31 10.18 5.52
N GLY A 33 6.16 10.31 4.20
CA GLY A 33 6.27 11.57 3.48
C GLY A 33 5.01 12.45 3.58
N ALA A 34 5.20 13.76 3.71
CA ALA A 34 4.10 14.71 3.86
C ALA A 34 3.27 14.94 2.57
N ASN A 35 3.91 14.83 1.39
CA ASN A 35 3.33 15.30 0.13
C ASN A 35 3.10 14.19 -0.90
N THR A 36 4.17 13.60 -1.44
CA THR A 36 4.10 12.73 -2.63
C THR A 36 3.18 11.52 -2.41
N GLU A 37 3.39 10.79 -1.32
CA GLU A 37 2.57 9.62 -0.93
C GLU A 37 1.13 10.05 -0.65
N THR A 38 0.96 11.10 0.13
CA THR A 38 -0.33 11.71 0.44
C THR A 38 -1.15 12.03 -0.81
N TRP A 39 -0.57 12.73 -1.79
CA TRP A 39 -1.27 13.08 -3.04
C TRP A 39 -1.66 11.85 -3.84
N TYR A 40 -0.77 10.87 -3.93
CA TYR A 40 -1.03 9.61 -4.61
C TYR A 40 -2.18 8.83 -3.95
N PHE A 41 -2.11 8.58 -2.65
CA PHE A 41 -3.12 7.78 -1.95
C PHE A 41 -4.46 8.52 -1.83
N ARG A 42 -4.46 9.85 -1.69
CA ARG A 42 -5.71 10.64 -1.78
C ARG A 42 -6.39 10.43 -3.12
N LYS A 43 -5.64 10.59 -4.24
CA LYS A 43 -6.18 10.33 -5.57
C LYS A 43 -6.68 8.89 -5.72
N LEU A 44 -5.93 7.90 -5.23
CA LEU A 44 -6.34 6.48 -5.25
C LEU A 44 -7.66 6.25 -4.51
N ILE A 45 -7.82 6.85 -3.32
CA ILE A 45 -9.04 6.77 -2.52
C ILE A 45 -10.22 7.43 -3.25
N ASP A 46 -9.99 8.55 -3.93
CA ASP A 46 -11.02 9.24 -4.71
C ASP A 46 -11.52 8.38 -5.88
N ILE A 47 -10.61 7.70 -6.57
CA ILE A 47 -10.93 6.83 -7.72
C ILE A 47 -11.26 5.38 -7.33
N ARG A 48 -11.34 5.04 -6.04
CA ARG A 48 -11.50 3.66 -5.55
C ARG A 48 -12.65 2.88 -6.21
N LYS A 49 -13.75 3.56 -6.51
CA LYS A 49 -14.90 2.96 -7.21
C LYS A 49 -14.53 2.50 -8.63
N SER A 50 -13.81 3.34 -9.36
CA SER A 50 -13.30 3.02 -10.70
C SER A 50 -12.29 1.88 -10.67
N LEU A 51 -11.54 1.75 -9.58
CA LEU A 51 -10.59 0.66 -9.35
C LEU A 51 -11.23 -0.66 -8.90
N ASN A 52 -12.57 -0.72 -8.84
CA ASN A 52 -13.33 -1.89 -8.41
C ASN A 52 -13.07 -2.30 -6.94
N ILE A 53 -12.71 -1.33 -6.09
CA ILE A 53 -12.62 -1.52 -4.64
C ILE A 53 -14.04 -1.51 -4.07
N HIS A 54 -14.35 -2.50 -3.23
CA HIS A 54 -15.68 -2.66 -2.68
C HIS A 54 -16.07 -1.43 -1.82
N PRO A 55 -17.28 -0.85 -1.96
CA PRO A 55 -17.64 0.39 -1.28
C PRO A 55 -17.63 0.33 0.26
N LEU A 56 -17.77 -0.87 0.84
CA LEU A 56 -17.72 -1.09 2.29
C LEU A 56 -16.30 -1.22 2.84
N ILE A 57 -15.28 -1.35 1.98
CA ILE A 57 -13.88 -1.30 2.40
C ILE A 57 -13.56 0.15 2.76
N ASP A 58 -13.34 0.40 4.05
CA ASP A 58 -12.90 1.72 4.53
C ASP A 58 -11.39 1.83 4.33
N ILE A 59 -10.98 2.72 3.43
CA ILE A 59 -9.59 3.07 3.20
C ILE A 59 -9.35 4.44 3.85
N ARG A 60 -8.44 4.47 4.83
CA ARG A 60 -8.07 5.69 5.56
C ARG A 60 -6.61 6.02 5.33
N LEU A 61 -6.34 7.25 4.93
CA LEU A 61 -5.00 7.82 4.92
C LEU A 61 -4.75 8.44 6.29
N LEU A 62 -3.66 8.04 6.95
CA LEU A 62 -3.20 8.63 8.19
C LEU A 62 -1.99 9.52 7.89
N GLU A 63 -2.16 10.82 8.16
CA GLU A 63 -1.11 11.83 8.06
C GLU A 63 -0.68 12.23 9.48
N LYS A 64 0.58 12.66 9.67
CA LYS A 64 1.01 13.25 10.93
C LYS A 64 0.35 14.63 11.07
N THR A 65 -0.74 14.73 11.82
CA THR A 65 -1.31 16.02 12.22
C THR A 65 -0.87 16.37 13.64
N ASP A 66 -0.68 17.66 13.92
CA ASP A 66 -0.32 18.13 15.27
C ASP A 66 -1.49 17.97 16.27
N GLU A 67 -2.71 17.74 15.76
CA GLU A 67 -3.98 17.69 16.51
C GLU A 67 -4.29 16.28 17.05
N ASP A 68 -3.70 15.22 16.46
CA ASP A 68 -3.92 13.82 16.84
C ASP A 68 -3.00 13.32 17.98
N LYS A 69 -2.24 14.23 18.60
CA LYS A 69 -1.17 13.93 19.57
C LYS A 69 -1.62 13.10 20.78
N ASP A 70 -2.89 13.24 21.18
CA ASP A 70 -3.46 12.60 22.37
C ASP A 70 -4.52 11.52 22.05
N ILE A 71 -4.72 11.18 20.77
CA ILE A 71 -5.69 10.15 20.37
C ILE A 71 -5.07 8.75 20.54
N SER A 72 -5.77 7.91 21.30
CA SER A 72 -5.39 6.52 21.56
C SER A 72 -5.79 5.56 20.42
N PHE A 73 -5.34 5.84 19.20
CA PHE A 73 -5.37 4.89 18.07
C PHE A 73 -3.97 4.37 17.76
N PRO A 74 -3.84 3.11 17.31
CA PRO A 74 -3.11 2.04 17.99
C PRO A 74 -1.63 2.39 18.16
N ARG A 75 -1.21 2.74 19.39
CA ARG A 75 0.21 3.02 19.73
C ARG A 75 1.15 1.93 19.19
N LYS A 76 0.68 0.69 19.12
CA LYS A 76 1.39 -0.45 18.51
C LYS A 76 1.69 -0.27 17.01
N LEU A 77 0.78 0.30 16.22
CA LEU A 77 1.03 0.60 14.80
C LEU A 77 2.06 1.72 14.64
N ILE A 78 2.00 2.74 15.51
CA ILE A 78 3.00 3.81 15.52
C ILE A 78 4.37 3.25 15.91
N THR A 79 4.46 2.48 17.00
CA THR A 79 5.71 1.83 17.43
C THR A 79 6.26 0.89 16.36
N PHE A 80 5.38 0.19 15.63
CA PHE A 80 5.77 -0.65 14.50
C PHE A 80 6.29 0.17 13.32
N ALA A 81 5.59 1.23 12.92
CA ALA A 81 6.05 2.12 11.86
C ALA A 81 7.37 2.84 12.23
N GLU A 82 7.52 3.20 13.51
CA GLU A 82 8.75 3.80 14.05
C GLU A 82 9.93 2.83 14.00
N SER A 83 9.74 1.54 14.31
CA SER A 83 10.82 0.56 14.21
C SER A 83 11.23 0.25 12.77
N GLN A 84 10.34 0.47 11.79
CA GLN A 84 10.67 0.32 10.37
C GLN A 84 11.43 1.52 9.78
N LYS A 85 11.53 2.66 10.48
CA LYS A 85 12.28 3.84 10.00
C LYS A 85 13.77 3.58 9.83
N ASP A 86 14.32 2.64 10.59
CA ASP A 86 15.75 2.30 10.55
C ASP A 86 16.11 1.35 9.40
N ASN A 87 15.10 0.79 8.69
CA ASN A 87 15.32 -0.05 7.52
C ASN A 87 15.50 0.80 6.27
N GLN A 88 16.69 0.69 5.70
CA GLN A 88 17.20 1.55 4.64
C GLN A 88 16.43 1.38 3.32
N GLU A 89 15.80 2.48 2.91
CA GLU A 89 15.40 2.89 1.55
C GLU A 89 14.57 1.92 0.70
N ILE A 90 13.26 1.89 0.95
CA ILE A 90 12.27 1.64 -0.12
C ILE A 90 11.83 3.01 -0.64
N ALA A 91 12.27 3.40 -1.83
CA ALA A 91 11.89 4.67 -2.42
C ALA A 91 10.50 4.59 -3.05
N PHE A 92 9.54 5.38 -2.57
CA PHE A 92 8.20 5.48 -3.17
C PHE A 92 8.26 5.89 -4.65
N GLU A 93 9.30 6.64 -5.05
CA GLU A 93 9.55 7.01 -6.45
C GLU A 93 9.72 5.80 -7.39
N LEU A 94 10.24 4.66 -6.90
CA LEU A 94 10.31 3.42 -7.68
C LEU A 94 8.91 2.93 -8.06
N PHE A 95 7.97 2.95 -7.11
CA PHE A 95 6.59 2.58 -7.37
C PHE A 95 5.92 3.56 -8.32
N LEU A 96 6.19 4.86 -8.21
CA LEU A 96 5.68 5.86 -9.16
C LEU A 96 6.17 5.62 -10.59
N LEU A 97 7.43 5.22 -10.78
CA LEU A 97 7.97 4.88 -12.09
C LEU A 97 7.24 3.71 -12.76
N LEU A 98 6.69 2.77 -11.99
CA LEU A 98 5.94 1.62 -12.52
C LEU A 98 4.61 2.02 -13.18
N HIS A 99 4.12 3.25 -12.99
CA HIS A 99 2.90 3.75 -13.63
C HIS A 99 3.09 4.12 -15.10
N PHE A 100 4.34 4.17 -15.58
CA PHE A 100 4.67 4.38 -16.98
C PHE A 100 4.77 3.03 -17.71
N GLU A 101 4.15 2.94 -18.88
CA GLU A 101 4.22 1.74 -19.73
C GLU A 101 5.66 1.37 -20.09
N ASN A 102 5.97 0.08 -19.97
CA ASN A 102 7.29 -0.54 -20.20
C ASN A 102 8.43 0.07 -19.37
N SER A 103 8.12 0.79 -18.30
CA SER A 103 9.12 1.45 -17.44
C SER A 103 10.02 0.44 -16.75
N TYR A 104 9.49 -0.75 -16.42
CA TYR A 104 10.31 -1.83 -15.88
C TYR A 104 11.46 -2.20 -16.83
N GLU A 105 11.14 -2.46 -18.11
CA GLU A 105 12.13 -2.86 -19.11
C GLU A 105 13.05 -1.72 -19.54
N GLN A 106 12.53 -0.50 -19.66
CA GLN A 106 13.24 0.62 -20.25
C GLN A 106 14.06 1.43 -19.24
N GLU A 107 13.58 1.53 -18.00
CA GLU A 107 14.15 2.44 -17.00
C GLU A 107 14.70 1.67 -15.80
N ILE A 108 13.96 0.70 -15.28
CA ILE A 108 14.30 0.02 -14.03
C ILE A 108 15.39 -1.03 -14.26
N LEU A 109 15.15 -1.98 -15.17
CA LEU A 109 16.07 -3.09 -15.44
C LEU A 109 17.46 -2.60 -15.91
N PRO A 110 17.59 -1.62 -16.83
CA PRO A 110 18.91 -1.16 -17.27
C PRO A 110 19.69 -0.38 -16.20
N ASN A 111 18.99 0.13 -15.18
CA ASN A 111 19.59 0.92 -14.10
C ASN A 111 19.57 0.19 -12.75
N GLN A 112 19.42 -1.14 -12.75
CA GLN A 112 19.15 -1.90 -11.54
C GLN A 112 20.18 -1.65 -10.42
N ASP A 113 21.47 -1.73 -10.74
CA ASP A 113 22.54 -1.52 -9.77
C ASP A 113 22.55 -0.09 -9.19
N LYS A 114 22.21 0.91 -10.03
CA LYS A 114 22.13 2.32 -9.61
C LYS A 114 20.92 2.57 -8.73
N ILE A 115 19.80 1.88 -9.00
CA ILE A 115 18.59 1.95 -8.18
C ILE A 115 18.81 1.27 -6.84
N ILE A 116 19.47 0.11 -6.80
CA ILE A 116 19.81 -0.60 -5.55
C ILE A 116 20.78 0.21 -4.70
N ALA A 117 21.80 0.81 -5.31
CA ALA A 117 22.74 1.67 -4.59
C ALA A 117 22.13 3.02 -4.17
N ASN A 118 21.14 3.49 -4.95
CA ASN A 118 20.38 4.73 -4.81
C ASN A 118 21.20 5.98 -4.41
N GLN A 119 22.46 6.04 -4.83
CA GLN A 119 23.39 7.07 -4.37
C GLN A 119 22.88 8.48 -4.74
N LYS A 120 23.18 9.43 -3.86
CA LYS A 120 22.90 10.85 -4.11
C LYS A 120 23.91 11.40 -5.10
N GLU A 121 23.42 12.05 -6.14
CA GLU A 121 24.23 12.85 -7.04
C GLU A 121 23.86 14.33 -6.82
N GLY A 122 24.68 15.00 -6.01
CA GLY A 122 24.32 16.28 -5.39
C GLY A 122 23.33 16.07 -4.25
N ASN A 123 22.20 16.79 -4.28
CA ASN A 123 21.18 16.74 -3.22
C ASN A 123 20.04 15.73 -3.50
N GLN A 124 20.11 14.98 -4.60
CA GLN A 124 19.03 14.12 -5.08
C GLN A 124 19.51 12.69 -5.29
N THR A 125 18.71 11.72 -4.87
CA THR A 125 18.96 10.29 -5.14
C THR A 125 18.78 9.97 -6.61
N PHE A 126 19.43 8.90 -7.08
CA PHE A 126 19.33 8.45 -8.47
C PHE A 126 17.88 8.21 -8.89
N ILE A 127 17.09 7.50 -8.08
CA ILE A 127 15.69 7.17 -8.39
C ILE A 127 14.81 8.43 -8.51
N TYR A 128 15.06 9.43 -7.66
CA TYR A 128 14.33 10.71 -7.72
C TYR A 128 14.62 11.45 -9.03
N LYS A 129 15.89 11.47 -9.48
CA LYS A 129 16.26 12.09 -10.75
C LYS A 129 15.62 11.37 -11.93
N LEU A 130 15.58 10.04 -11.90
CA LEU A 130 14.95 9.23 -12.93
C LEU A 130 13.44 9.51 -13.02
N LEU A 131 12.75 9.63 -11.88
CA LEU A 131 11.35 10.04 -11.86
C LEU A 131 11.15 11.47 -12.37
N LEU A 132 12.03 12.40 -11.97
CA LEU A 132 11.97 13.79 -12.39
C LEU A 132 12.18 13.94 -13.90
N SER A 133 13.11 13.20 -14.50
CA SER A 133 13.34 13.22 -15.95
C SER A 133 12.15 12.63 -16.72
N LYS A 134 11.50 11.60 -16.17
CA LYS A 134 10.33 10.95 -16.81
C LYS A 134 9.06 11.79 -16.72
N THR A 135 8.81 12.41 -15.56
CA THR A 135 7.59 13.19 -15.32
C THR A 135 7.72 14.65 -15.76
N GLY A 136 8.95 15.20 -15.82
CA GLY A 136 9.18 16.65 -15.97
C GLY A 136 8.73 17.47 -14.75
N VAL A 137 8.34 16.81 -13.66
CA VAL A 137 7.63 17.41 -12.54
C VAL A 137 8.31 17.05 -11.22
N ASN A 138 8.43 18.04 -10.33
CA ASN A 138 8.93 17.79 -8.99
C ASN A 138 7.85 17.09 -8.13
N SER A 139 8.02 15.78 -7.95
CA SER A 139 7.09 14.93 -7.19
C SER A 139 6.85 15.39 -5.75
N LYS A 140 7.78 16.14 -5.14
CA LYS A 140 7.67 16.63 -3.76
C LYS A 140 6.90 17.96 -3.65
N LYS A 141 6.69 18.66 -4.76
CA LYS A 141 6.12 20.02 -4.80
C LYS A 141 4.89 20.16 -5.70
N ASN A 142 4.65 19.24 -6.61
CA ASN A 142 3.53 19.31 -7.53
C ASN A 142 2.52 18.16 -7.28
N PRO A 143 1.27 18.48 -6.88
CA PRO A 143 0.24 17.49 -6.60
C PRO A 143 -0.19 16.65 -7.82
N GLN A 144 0.10 17.10 -9.05
CA GLN A 144 -0.18 16.34 -10.27
C GLN A 144 0.50 14.96 -10.29
N ILE A 145 1.53 14.74 -9.48
CA ILE A 145 2.13 13.41 -9.34
C ILE A 145 1.10 12.37 -8.85
N GLY A 146 0.08 12.79 -8.10
CA GLY A 146 -0.97 11.91 -7.62
C GLY A 146 -1.84 11.33 -8.73
N GLU A 147 -1.93 12.01 -9.88
CA GLU A 147 -2.68 11.55 -11.06
C GLU A 147 -2.15 10.21 -11.61
N LEU A 148 -0.92 9.83 -11.26
CA LEU A 148 -0.38 8.50 -11.58
C LEU A 148 -1.24 7.37 -11.01
N ALA A 149 -1.99 7.59 -9.93
CA ALA A 149 -2.88 6.58 -9.35
C ALA A 149 -3.94 6.04 -10.34
N GLU A 150 -4.32 6.83 -11.36
CA GLU A 150 -5.24 6.37 -12.41
C GLU A 150 -4.66 5.22 -13.25
N LYS A 151 -3.33 5.07 -13.24
CA LYS A 151 -2.58 4.05 -13.98
C LYS A 151 -2.09 2.91 -13.08
N VAL A 152 -2.67 2.74 -11.89
CA VAL A 152 -2.22 1.73 -10.92
C VAL A 152 -2.23 0.31 -11.46
N ASP A 153 -3.12 -0.03 -12.40
CA ASP A 153 -3.14 -1.34 -13.07
C ASP A 153 -1.84 -1.62 -13.84
N ILE A 154 -1.24 -0.59 -14.45
CA ILE A 154 0.05 -0.69 -15.13
C ILE A 154 1.14 -0.98 -14.10
N ALA A 155 1.11 -0.26 -12.97
CA ALA A 155 2.07 -0.46 -11.90
C ALA A 155 2.00 -1.87 -11.32
N ILE A 156 0.80 -2.37 -11.00
CA ILE A 156 0.58 -3.75 -10.51
C ILE A 156 1.13 -4.79 -11.49
N ARG A 157 0.85 -4.64 -12.79
CA ARG A 157 1.32 -5.58 -13.82
C ARG A 157 2.85 -5.58 -13.94
N GLN A 158 3.49 -4.43 -13.81
CA GLN A 158 4.95 -4.32 -13.91
C GLN A 158 5.66 -4.73 -12.60
N GLU A 159 5.06 -4.48 -11.44
CA GLU A 159 5.58 -4.90 -10.13
C GLU A 159 5.74 -6.43 -10.03
N LYS A 160 4.87 -7.20 -10.68
CA LYS A 160 4.98 -8.68 -10.76
C LYS A 160 6.27 -9.18 -11.44
N LYS A 161 7.02 -8.30 -12.12
CA LYS A 161 8.32 -8.63 -12.75
C LYS A 161 9.51 -8.41 -11.82
N MET A 162 9.30 -7.81 -10.64
CA MET A 162 10.32 -7.57 -9.63
C MET A 162 10.07 -8.40 -8.37
N ASN A 163 10.97 -8.28 -7.39
CA ASN A 163 10.79 -8.93 -6.12
C ASN A 163 9.65 -8.26 -5.33
N GLU A 164 8.67 -9.03 -4.88
CA GLU A 164 7.58 -8.58 -4.01
C GLU A 164 7.73 -9.10 -2.57
N ASP A 165 8.76 -9.91 -2.29
CA ASP A 165 8.99 -10.54 -1.00
C ASP A 165 9.81 -9.65 -0.07
N ILE A 166 9.17 -9.23 1.03
CA ILE A 166 9.78 -8.38 2.07
C ILE A 166 10.85 -9.10 2.89
N HIS A 167 10.91 -10.43 2.84
CA HIS A 167 11.92 -11.23 3.53
C HIS A 167 13.18 -11.46 2.68
N ASP A 168 13.15 -11.09 1.40
CA ASP A 168 14.23 -11.31 0.42
C ASP A 168 14.60 -10.01 -0.33
N CYS A 169 14.83 -8.92 0.41
CA CYS A 169 15.10 -7.60 -0.19
C CYS A 169 16.58 -7.38 -0.54
N LYS A 170 17.51 -8.15 0.03
CA LYS A 170 18.93 -7.80 0.02
C LYS A 170 19.53 -7.92 -1.38
N GLY A 171 19.95 -6.80 -1.95
CA GLY A 171 20.56 -6.74 -3.29
C GLY A 171 19.55 -6.92 -4.44
N LYS A 172 18.25 -6.77 -4.16
CA LYS A 172 17.18 -6.90 -5.15
C LYS A 172 16.30 -5.65 -5.14
N ILE A 173 15.86 -5.22 -6.32
CA ILE A 173 14.81 -4.21 -6.43
C ILE A 173 13.52 -4.84 -5.92
N THR A 174 12.99 -4.28 -4.83
CA THR A 174 11.84 -4.82 -4.13
C THR A 174 10.74 -3.77 -4.03
N CYS A 175 9.52 -4.14 -4.41
CA CYS A 175 8.33 -3.33 -4.23
C CYS A 175 7.11 -4.26 -4.11
N ASN A 176 6.21 -3.96 -3.18
CA ASN A 176 5.00 -4.75 -2.94
C ASN A 176 3.75 -3.88 -2.78
N ILE A 177 3.83 -2.59 -3.15
CA ILE A 177 2.72 -1.64 -2.95
C ILE A 177 1.59 -2.00 -3.91
N GLY A 178 1.90 -2.34 -5.16
CA GLY A 178 0.93 -2.81 -6.15
C GLY A 178 0.23 -4.09 -5.68
N LYS A 179 0.97 -5.07 -5.16
CA LYS A 179 0.44 -6.32 -4.60
C LYS A 179 -0.53 -6.08 -3.45
N ILE A 180 -0.23 -5.14 -2.56
CA ILE A 180 -1.13 -4.76 -1.45
C ILE A 180 -2.41 -4.12 -2.03
N ILE A 181 -2.29 -3.19 -2.97
CA ILE A 181 -3.45 -2.56 -3.63
C ILE A 181 -4.29 -3.60 -4.38
N GLU A 182 -3.66 -4.53 -5.10
CA GLU A 182 -4.35 -5.64 -5.78
C GLU A 182 -5.10 -6.51 -4.77
N SER A 183 -4.47 -6.83 -3.64
CA SER A 183 -5.11 -7.60 -2.56
C SER A 183 -6.34 -6.89 -2.00
N ILE A 184 -6.28 -5.56 -1.80
CA ILE A 184 -7.44 -4.75 -1.37
C ILE A 184 -8.57 -4.80 -2.41
N ARG A 185 -8.27 -4.83 -3.71
CA ARG A 185 -9.27 -4.92 -4.78
C ARG A 185 -9.91 -6.31 -4.86
N MET A 186 -9.14 -7.34 -4.54
CA MET A 186 -9.58 -8.73 -4.51
C MET A 186 -10.31 -9.09 -3.21
N ASP A 187 -10.22 -8.24 -2.18
CA ASP A 187 -10.99 -8.38 -0.94
C ASP A 187 -12.49 -8.19 -1.26
N LYS A 188 -13.14 -9.32 -1.53
CA LYS A 188 -14.52 -9.40 -1.99
C LYS A 188 -15.29 -10.47 -1.23
N GLU A 189 -14.87 -10.86 -0.03
CA GLU A 189 -15.51 -11.95 0.71
C GLU A 189 -17.05 -11.77 0.74
N ILE A 190 -17.71 -12.65 -0.03
CA ILE A 190 -19.12 -13.04 -0.07
C ILE A 190 -19.12 -14.55 -0.21
#